data_AF-A0A8C5SAN4-F1
#
_entry.id   AF-A0A8C5SAN4-F1
#
_cell.length_a   1.000
_cell.length_b   1.000
_cell.length_c   1.000
_cell.angle_alpha   90.00
_cell.angle_beta   90.00
_cell.angle_gamma   90.00
#
_symmetry.space_group_name_H-M   'P 1'
#
loop_
_entity.id
_entity.type
_entity.pdbx_description
1 polymer ?
#
loop_
_entity_poly.entity_id
_entity_poly.type
_entity_poly.pdbx_seq_one_letter_code
_entity_poly.pdbx_strand_id
1 'polypeptide(L)'
;MAAEVEAAAPAASTHHGGAERRRHQCGGSGDAYRERLDDDGVRTLTSAEQTKVEDIVQEVFDVYKRNHHDTQYVLQQEKHFHYLKRGLRQLTDAYECLDASRPWLCYWILHSLELLGEPIPDSVASDVCQFLSHCQSPNGGFGGGPGQHPHLAPTYAAVNTLCIIGTEEAYNVINREKLLEYLFSLKQPDGSFIMHIGGEVDVRYVKNVPCFCCLLQTSFAFVFPWY
;
A
#
# COMPACT_ATOMS: atom_id res chain seq x y z
N MET A 1 68.52 7.93 33.20
CA MET A 1 67.25 8.70 33.33
C MET A 1 66.13 7.72 33.03
N ALA A 2 65.63 7.01 34.05
CA ALA A 2 64.40 7.35 34.81
C ALA A 2 63.18 7.25 33.88
N ALA A 3 62.26 6.27 33.92
CA ALA A 3 61.57 5.55 35.00
C ALA A 3 60.82 6.48 35.98
N GLU A 4 59.50 6.61 35.75
CA GLU A 4 58.36 6.90 36.68
C GLU A 4 57.12 7.10 35.78
N VAL A 5 56.09 6.23 35.78
CA VAL A 5 54.99 6.01 36.75
C VAL A 5 54.04 7.21 36.86
N GLU A 6 52.82 7.07 36.32
CA GLU A 6 51.56 7.59 36.89
C GLU A 6 50.39 6.89 36.17
N ALA A 7 49.76 5.90 36.80
CA ALA A 7 48.66 5.99 37.77
C ALA A 7 47.28 5.92 37.10
N ALA A 8 46.66 4.75 37.22
CA ALA A 8 45.25 4.52 36.91
C ALA A 8 44.36 5.25 37.93
N ALA A 9 43.31 5.91 37.44
CA ALA A 9 42.22 6.46 38.25
C ALA A 9 40.86 6.12 37.60
N PRO A 10 39.78 6.00 38.40
CA PRO A 10 38.69 5.07 38.15
C PRO A 10 37.62 5.59 37.18
N ALA A 11 36.98 4.66 36.48
CA ALA A 11 35.83 4.93 35.62
C ALA A 11 34.64 5.46 36.45
N ALA A 12 34.26 6.71 36.21
CA ALA A 12 33.03 7.29 36.73
C ALA A 12 31.83 6.73 35.94
N SER A 13 30.88 6.13 36.66
CA SER A 13 29.62 5.62 36.12
C SER A 13 28.68 6.75 35.71
N THR A 14 28.68 7.12 34.44
CA THR A 14 27.60 7.92 33.86
C THR A 14 26.43 7.01 33.51
N HIS A 15 25.38 7.09 34.32
CA HIS A 15 24.06 6.54 34.05
C HIS A 15 23.50 7.17 32.75
N HIS A 16 23.66 6.49 31.62
CA HIS A 16 22.81 6.71 30.47
C HIS A 16 21.61 5.77 30.59
N GLY A 17 20.47 6.36 30.96
CA GLY A 17 19.17 5.73 30.80
C GLY A 17 18.91 5.49 29.31
N GLY A 18 19.34 4.33 28.82
CA GLY A 18 18.95 3.82 27.53
C GLY A 18 17.46 3.50 27.58
N ALA A 19 16.66 4.25 26.82
CA ALA A 19 15.31 3.85 26.49
C ALA A 19 15.37 2.56 25.68
N GLU A 20 15.37 1.44 26.38
CA GLU A 20 15.28 0.11 25.81
C GLU A 20 13.94 0.03 25.08
N ARG A 21 13.98 -0.01 23.74
CA ARG A 21 12.81 -0.28 22.92
C ARG A 21 12.27 -1.64 23.34
N ARG A 22 11.23 -1.65 24.17
CA ARG A 22 10.49 -2.86 24.51
C ARG A 22 10.00 -3.47 23.21
N ARG A 23 10.63 -4.58 22.80
CA ARG A 23 9.97 -5.53 21.92
C ARG A 23 8.84 -6.12 22.74
N HIS A 24 7.64 -5.56 22.60
CA HIS A 24 6.44 -6.16 23.14
C HIS A 24 6.24 -7.51 22.44
N GLN A 25 6.45 -8.61 23.17
CA GLN A 25 5.92 -9.91 22.77
C GLN A 25 4.41 -9.85 22.94
N CYS A 26 3.70 -9.47 21.87
CA CYS A 26 2.24 -9.53 21.83
C CYS A 26 1.83 -11.01 21.66
N GLY A 27 1.49 -11.68 22.77
CA GLY A 27 1.06 -13.08 22.74
C GLY A 27 1.21 -13.87 24.04
N GLY A 28 1.84 -13.31 25.08
CA GLY A 28 1.96 -13.94 26.39
C GLY A 28 0.62 -14.04 27.12
N SER A 29 0.26 -15.26 27.52
CA SER A 29 -0.93 -15.61 28.30
C SER A 29 -1.01 -14.84 29.62
N GLY A 30 -1.81 -13.78 29.67
CA GLY A 30 -2.14 -13.07 30.91
C GLY A 30 -2.84 -11.73 30.71
N ASP A 31 -2.45 -10.94 29.70
CA ASP A 31 -2.87 -9.54 29.58
C ASP A 31 -3.85 -9.24 28.42
N ALA A 32 -4.19 -10.20 27.57
CA ALA A 32 -5.11 -9.93 26.43
C ALA A 32 -6.51 -9.45 26.85
N TYR A 33 -6.98 -9.84 28.03
CA TYR A 33 -8.26 -9.37 28.59
C TYR A 33 -8.21 -7.92 29.08
N ARG A 34 -7.01 -7.36 29.35
CA ARG A 34 -6.86 -5.97 29.82
C ARG A 34 -6.95 -4.93 28.71
N GLU A 35 -6.81 -5.35 27.46
CA GLU A 35 -6.83 -4.46 26.29
C GLU A 35 -8.22 -4.41 25.61
N ARG A 36 -9.22 -5.07 26.19
CA ARG A 36 -10.60 -5.01 25.69
C ARG A 36 -11.20 -3.63 25.96
N LEU A 37 -12.17 -3.25 25.12
CA LEU A 37 -12.90 -1.99 25.31
C LEU A 37 -13.57 -1.96 26.69
N ASP A 38 -13.23 -0.93 27.47
CA ASP A 38 -14.07 -0.43 28.56
C ASP A 38 -14.98 0.65 27.98
N ASP A 39 -16.29 0.44 28.04
CA ASP A 39 -17.27 1.41 27.51
C ASP A 39 -17.70 2.45 28.54
N ASP A 40 -17.02 2.50 29.70
CA ASP A 40 -17.29 3.40 30.83
C ASP A 40 -18.74 3.28 31.35
N GLY A 41 -19.41 2.16 31.07
CA GLY A 41 -20.82 1.95 31.36
C GLY A 41 -21.78 2.74 30.43
N VAL A 42 -21.27 3.32 29.34
CA VAL A 42 -22.04 4.13 28.38
C VAL A 42 -22.11 3.42 27.04
N ARG A 43 -23.12 2.59 26.88
CA ARG A 43 -23.32 1.86 25.63
C ARG A 43 -23.80 2.77 24.51
N THR A 44 -23.08 2.73 23.39
CA THR A 44 -23.41 3.40 22.12
C THR A 44 -23.42 2.40 20.97
N LEU A 45 -23.81 2.84 19.77
CA LEU A 45 -23.65 2.01 18.57
C LEU A 45 -22.18 1.65 18.34
N THR A 46 -21.27 2.61 18.53
CA THR A 46 -19.83 2.40 18.37
C THR A 46 -19.30 1.37 19.35
N SER A 47 -19.60 1.49 20.64
CA SER A 47 -19.11 0.52 21.63
C SER A 47 -19.74 -0.86 21.39
N ALA A 48 -21.02 -0.93 21.03
CA ALA A 48 -21.68 -2.19 20.73
C ALA A 48 -21.05 -2.92 19.52
N GLU A 49 -20.73 -2.22 18.43
CA GLU A 49 -20.06 -2.84 17.27
C GLU A 49 -18.60 -3.22 17.60
N GLN A 50 -17.88 -2.39 18.35
CA GLN A 50 -16.51 -2.69 18.79
C GLN A 50 -16.47 -3.96 19.65
N THR A 51 -17.37 -4.10 20.61
CA THR A 51 -17.46 -5.31 21.46
C THR A 51 -17.73 -6.56 20.62
N LYS A 52 -18.62 -6.49 19.62
CA LYS A 52 -18.88 -7.62 18.71
C LYS A 52 -17.64 -8.04 17.94
N VAL A 53 -16.87 -7.07 17.45
CA VAL A 53 -15.61 -7.36 16.73
C VAL A 53 -14.60 -7.99 17.67
N GLU A 54 -14.43 -7.47 18.88
CA GLU A 54 -13.52 -8.05 19.88
C GLU A 54 -13.89 -9.49 20.23
N ASP A 55 -15.19 -9.80 20.36
CA ASP A 55 -15.65 -11.16 20.65
C ASP A 55 -15.29 -12.14 19.52
N ILE A 56 -15.53 -11.76 18.27
CA ILE A 56 -15.19 -12.58 17.09
C ILE A 56 -13.66 -12.79 17.01
N VAL A 57 -12.88 -11.74 17.23
CA VAL A 57 -11.42 -11.80 17.16
C VAL A 57 -10.85 -12.64 18.32
N GLN A 58 -11.40 -12.52 19.52
CA GLN A 58 -11.00 -13.33 20.67
C GLN A 58 -11.25 -14.82 20.41
N GLU A 59 -12.40 -15.16 19.80
CA GLU A 59 -12.68 -16.55 19.41
C GLU A 59 -11.62 -17.10 18.44
N VAL A 60 -11.20 -16.30 17.44
CA VAL A 60 -10.14 -16.70 16.51
C VAL A 60 -8.81 -16.96 17.24
N PHE A 61 -8.42 -16.08 18.17
CA PHE A 61 -7.21 -16.29 18.97
C PHE A 61 -7.30 -17.55 19.85
N ASP A 62 -8.46 -17.79 20.47
CA ASP A 62 -8.67 -18.94 21.34
C ASP A 62 -8.70 -20.25 20.56
N VAL A 63 -9.28 -20.27 19.36
CA VAL A 63 -9.20 -21.41 18.44
C VAL A 63 -7.75 -21.70 18.06
N TYR A 64 -6.97 -20.67 17.71
CA TYR A 64 -5.57 -20.84 17.35
C TYR A 64 -4.74 -21.40 18.51
N LYS A 65 -4.86 -20.80 19.71
CA LYS A 65 -4.14 -21.26 20.92
C LYS A 65 -4.48 -22.69 21.32
N ARG A 66 -5.73 -23.13 21.12
CA ARG A 66 -6.15 -24.51 21.43
C ARG A 66 -5.58 -25.53 20.43
N ASN A 67 -5.53 -25.17 19.15
CA ASN A 67 -5.18 -26.11 18.08
C ASN A 67 -3.69 -26.10 17.72
N HIS A 68 -2.95 -25.05 18.08
CA HIS A 68 -1.54 -24.89 17.75
C HIS A 68 -0.71 -24.74 19.01
N HIS A 69 0.23 -25.66 19.20
CA HIS A 69 1.24 -25.60 20.26
C HIS A 69 2.51 -24.86 19.83
N ASP A 70 2.63 -24.57 18.53
CA ASP A 70 3.72 -23.78 17.99
C ASP A 70 3.52 -22.29 18.29
N THR A 71 4.63 -21.61 18.56
CA THR A 71 4.64 -20.17 18.89
C THR A 71 4.67 -19.28 17.66
N GLN A 72 4.71 -19.85 16.45
CA GLN A 72 4.91 -19.12 15.20
C GLN A 72 3.72 -19.27 14.25
N TYR A 73 3.20 -18.12 13.81
CA TYR A 73 2.17 -18.04 12.77
C TYR A 73 2.75 -18.41 11.40
N VAL A 74 1.99 -19.18 10.62
CA VAL A 74 2.39 -19.63 9.27
C VAL A 74 1.53 -18.91 8.22
N LEU A 75 2.17 -18.11 7.37
CA LEU A 75 1.54 -17.49 6.20
C LEU A 75 1.26 -18.57 5.15
N GLN A 76 0.02 -18.65 4.67
CA GLN A 76 -0.43 -19.67 3.72
C GLN A 76 -0.14 -19.25 2.26
N GLN A 77 1.14 -19.04 1.93
CA GLN A 77 1.59 -18.44 0.66
C GLN A 77 0.97 -19.11 -0.58
N GLU A 78 1.02 -20.44 -0.69
CA GLU A 78 0.46 -21.20 -1.82
C GLU A 78 -1.03 -20.94 -2.06
N LYS A 79 -1.82 -20.85 -0.98
CA LYS A 79 -3.26 -20.57 -1.09
C LYS A 79 -3.50 -19.15 -1.64
N HIS A 80 -2.71 -18.18 -1.18
CA HIS A 80 -2.76 -16.81 -1.67
C HIS A 80 -2.31 -16.73 -3.12
N PHE A 81 -1.22 -17.40 -3.49
CA PHE A 81 -0.75 -17.47 -4.87
C PHE A 81 -1.82 -17.99 -5.83
N HIS A 82 -2.46 -19.12 -5.52
CA HIS A 82 -3.52 -19.68 -6.37
C HIS A 82 -4.74 -18.75 -6.50
N TYR A 83 -5.12 -18.08 -5.42
CA TYR A 83 -6.19 -17.08 -5.44
C TYR A 83 -5.84 -15.91 -6.38
N LEU A 84 -4.64 -15.35 -6.24
CA LEU A 84 -4.15 -14.22 -7.04
C LEU A 84 -4.02 -14.59 -8.52
N LYS A 85 -3.44 -15.75 -8.82
CA LYS A 85 -3.27 -16.25 -10.20
C LYS A 85 -4.60 -16.42 -10.92
N ARG A 86 -5.64 -16.90 -10.21
CA ARG A 86 -6.99 -17.00 -10.76
C ARG A 86 -7.59 -15.61 -11.00
N GLY A 87 -7.51 -14.73 -10.01
CA GLY A 87 -8.08 -13.38 -10.06
C GLY A 87 -7.50 -12.51 -11.18
N LEU A 88 -6.24 -12.74 -11.58
CA LEU A 88 -5.61 -11.98 -12.66
C LEU A 88 -6.19 -12.30 -14.04
N ARG A 89 -6.76 -13.51 -14.21
CA ARG A 89 -7.25 -13.99 -15.51
C ARG A 89 -8.75 -13.80 -15.66
N GLN A 90 -9.53 -14.20 -14.65
CA GLN A 90 -10.99 -14.13 -14.70
C GLN A 90 -11.56 -13.82 -13.33
N LEU A 91 -12.54 -12.92 -13.31
CA LEU A 91 -13.31 -12.54 -12.14
C LEU A 91 -14.78 -12.88 -12.37
N THR A 92 -15.51 -13.14 -11.28
CA THR A 92 -16.95 -13.38 -11.32
C THR A 92 -17.71 -12.05 -11.44
N ASP A 93 -19.00 -12.11 -11.75
CA ASP A 93 -19.95 -10.98 -11.73
C ASP A 93 -19.95 -10.19 -10.41
N ALA A 94 -19.58 -10.82 -9.29
CA ALA A 94 -19.37 -10.14 -8.02
C ALA A 94 -18.38 -8.96 -8.06
N TYR A 95 -17.54 -8.87 -9.12
CA TYR A 95 -16.58 -7.76 -9.34
C TYR A 95 -17.12 -6.68 -10.30
N GLU A 96 -18.37 -6.74 -10.74
CA GLU A 96 -18.99 -5.70 -11.58
C GLU A 96 -18.93 -4.31 -10.91
N CYS A 97 -19.04 -4.26 -9.59
CA CYS A 97 -18.89 -3.00 -8.82
C CYS A 97 -17.48 -2.39 -8.92
N LEU A 98 -16.49 -3.14 -9.43
CA LEU A 98 -15.11 -2.74 -9.64
C LEU A 98 -14.75 -2.61 -11.13
N ASP A 99 -15.73 -2.57 -12.05
CA ASP A 99 -15.45 -2.39 -13.49
C ASP A 99 -14.76 -1.05 -13.79
N ALA A 100 -15.01 -0.01 -12.99
CA ALA A 100 -14.29 1.27 -13.03
C ALA A 100 -12.98 1.28 -12.21
N SER A 101 -12.48 0.11 -11.81
CA SER A 101 -11.29 -0.06 -10.97
C SER A 101 -10.44 -1.26 -11.41
N ARG A 102 -10.47 -1.64 -12.70
CA ARG A 102 -9.71 -2.79 -13.18
C ARG A 102 -8.19 -2.60 -13.10
N PRO A 103 -7.60 -1.40 -13.33
CA PRO A 103 -6.20 -1.15 -13.00
C PRO A 103 -5.86 -1.37 -11.52
N TRP A 104 -6.79 -1.11 -10.59
CA TRP A 104 -6.59 -1.44 -9.17
C TRP A 104 -6.49 -2.94 -8.94
N LEU A 105 -7.31 -3.74 -9.62
CA LEU A 105 -7.23 -5.20 -9.57
C LEU A 105 -5.86 -5.69 -10.06
N CYS A 106 -5.36 -5.13 -11.17
CA CYS A 106 -4.00 -5.43 -11.64
C CYS A 106 -2.95 -5.07 -10.58
N TYR A 107 -3.00 -3.87 -10.01
CA TYR A 107 -2.05 -3.43 -8.99
C TYR A 107 -2.08 -4.29 -7.73
N TRP A 108 -3.26 -4.51 -7.14
CA TRP A 108 -3.38 -5.31 -5.93
C TRP A 108 -2.88 -6.74 -6.13
N ILE A 109 -3.19 -7.34 -7.29
CA ILE A 109 -2.78 -8.71 -7.57
C ILE A 109 -1.27 -8.80 -7.82
N LEU A 110 -0.71 -7.96 -8.70
CA LEU A 110 0.72 -8.02 -9.04
C LEU A 110 1.60 -7.62 -7.85
N HIS A 111 1.20 -6.60 -7.08
CA HIS A 111 1.94 -6.22 -5.87
C HIS A 111 1.88 -7.33 -4.81
N SER A 112 0.74 -8.02 -4.67
CA SER A 112 0.65 -9.16 -3.75
C SER A 112 1.55 -10.31 -4.18
N LEU A 113 1.67 -10.58 -5.49
CA LEU A 113 2.60 -11.60 -6.01
C LEU A 113 4.06 -11.21 -5.76
N GLU A 114 4.41 -9.94 -6.01
CA GLU A 114 5.74 -9.39 -5.70
C GLU A 114 6.09 -9.53 -4.21
N LEU A 115 5.17 -9.20 -3.30
CA LEU A 115 5.36 -9.37 -1.84
C LEU A 115 5.52 -10.84 -1.42
N LEU A 116 4.90 -11.77 -2.16
CA LEU A 116 5.06 -13.21 -1.94
C LEU A 116 6.35 -13.76 -2.57
N GLY A 117 7.08 -12.95 -3.35
CA GLY A 117 8.26 -13.39 -4.11
C GLY A 117 7.92 -14.28 -5.29
N GLU A 118 6.68 -14.26 -5.76
CA GLU A 118 6.19 -15.09 -6.86
C GLU A 118 6.47 -14.40 -8.21
N PRO A 119 7.17 -15.06 -9.14
CA PRO A 119 7.51 -14.46 -10.42
C PRO A 119 6.27 -14.28 -11.30
N ILE A 120 6.22 -13.15 -12.01
CA ILE A 120 5.18 -12.88 -13.02
C ILE A 120 5.70 -13.42 -14.37
N PRO A 121 5.01 -14.38 -15.02
CA PRO A 121 5.43 -14.86 -16.33
C PRO A 121 5.40 -13.75 -17.39
N ASP A 122 6.38 -13.71 -18.29
CA ASP A 122 6.51 -12.67 -19.33
C ASP A 122 5.23 -12.51 -20.19
N SER A 123 4.56 -13.62 -20.51
CA SER A 123 3.30 -13.58 -21.25
C SER A 123 2.18 -12.89 -20.47
N VAL A 124 2.10 -13.12 -19.16
CA VAL A 124 1.14 -12.45 -18.26
C VAL A 124 1.50 -10.97 -18.15
N ALA A 125 2.78 -10.63 -18.02
CA ALA A 125 3.23 -9.25 -17.98
C ALA A 125 2.84 -8.49 -19.25
N SER A 126 3.11 -9.04 -20.43
CA SER A 126 2.73 -8.41 -21.71
C SER A 126 1.20 -8.30 -21.86
N ASP A 127 0.42 -9.30 -21.45
CA ASP A 127 -1.04 -9.21 -21.45
C ASP A 127 -1.54 -8.04 -20.58
N VAL A 128 -0.93 -7.83 -19.41
CA VAL A 128 -1.27 -6.70 -18.51
C VAL A 128 -0.86 -5.37 -19.13
N CYS A 129 0.33 -5.28 -19.74
CA CYS A 129 0.77 -4.09 -20.47
C CYS A 129 -0.22 -3.70 -21.58
N GLN A 130 -0.65 -4.68 -22.38
CA GLN A 130 -1.65 -4.48 -23.44
C GLN A 130 -3.01 -4.08 -22.86
N PHE A 131 -3.44 -4.68 -21.76
CA PHE A 131 -4.69 -4.28 -21.11
C PHE A 131 -4.64 -2.82 -20.62
N LEU A 132 -3.56 -2.44 -19.94
CA LEU A 132 -3.39 -1.08 -19.42
C LEU A 132 -3.23 -0.05 -20.54
N SER A 133 -2.61 -0.40 -21.67
CA SER A 133 -2.53 0.50 -22.83
C SER A 133 -3.92 0.85 -23.38
N HIS A 134 -4.86 -0.09 -23.39
CA HIS A 134 -6.26 0.16 -23.76
C HIS A 134 -7.03 0.98 -22.72
N CYS A 135 -6.58 1.01 -21.46
CA CYS A 135 -7.17 1.84 -20.41
C CYS A 135 -6.62 3.28 -20.43
N GLN A 136 -5.55 3.55 -21.17
CA GLN A 136 -4.96 4.87 -21.26
C GLN A 136 -5.80 5.81 -22.14
N SER A 137 -6.02 7.02 -21.65
CA SER A 137 -6.76 8.04 -22.40
C SER A 137 -5.85 8.74 -23.42
N PRO A 138 -6.35 9.11 -24.62
CA PRO A 138 -5.62 9.96 -25.56
C PRO A 138 -5.29 11.34 -24.99
N ASN A 139 -6.04 11.80 -23.97
CA ASN A 139 -5.82 13.06 -23.28
C ASN A 139 -4.91 12.93 -22.05
N GLY A 140 -4.31 11.75 -21.83
CA GLY A 140 -3.44 11.48 -20.68
C GLY A 140 -4.17 10.87 -19.49
N GLY A 141 -3.41 10.16 -18.65
CA GLY A 141 -3.96 9.36 -17.55
C GLY A 141 -4.59 8.04 -18.01
N PHE A 142 -4.96 7.22 -17.02
CA PHE A 142 -5.65 5.95 -17.23
C PHE A 142 -7.06 6.01 -16.64
N GLY A 143 -8.02 5.39 -17.32
CA GLY A 143 -9.38 5.17 -16.82
C GLY A 143 -9.51 3.85 -16.07
N GLY A 144 -10.68 3.61 -15.48
CA GLY A 144 -11.00 2.39 -14.74
C GLY A 144 -11.10 1.13 -15.61
N GLY A 145 -11.21 1.30 -16.92
CA GLY A 145 -11.25 0.26 -17.94
C GLY A 145 -11.19 0.89 -19.35
N PRO A 146 -11.11 0.07 -20.42
CA PRO A 146 -11.01 0.57 -21.78
C PRO A 146 -12.17 1.51 -22.16
N GLY A 147 -11.84 2.67 -22.72
CA GLY A 147 -12.82 3.69 -23.13
C GLY A 147 -13.40 4.54 -22.00
N GLN A 148 -13.06 4.27 -20.72
CA GLN A 148 -13.48 5.11 -19.61
C GLN A 148 -12.64 6.39 -19.52
N HIS A 149 -13.22 7.45 -18.93
CA HIS A 149 -12.50 8.70 -18.69
C HIS A 149 -11.29 8.49 -17.76
N PRO A 150 -10.18 9.22 -17.98
CA PRO A 150 -9.03 9.13 -17.10
C PRO A 150 -9.39 9.64 -15.71
N HIS A 151 -8.82 8.98 -14.71
CA HIS A 151 -9.02 9.31 -13.30
C HIS A 151 -7.73 9.04 -12.53
N LEU A 152 -7.38 9.88 -11.55
CA LEU A 152 -6.12 9.78 -10.81
C LEU A 152 -5.94 8.44 -10.09
N ALA A 153 -7.02 7.88 -9.52
CA ALA A 153 -6.97 6.58 -8.83
C ALA A 153 -6.53 5.40 -9.74
N PRO A 154 -7.21 5.07 -10.86
CA PRO A 154 -6.73 4.03 -11.77
C PRO A 154 -5.43 4.42 -12.50
N THR A 155 -5.14 5.72 -12.68
CA THR A 155 -3.81 6.17 -13.14
C THR A 155 -2.70 5.73 -12.18
N TYR A 156 -2.93 5.84 -10.87
CA TYR A 156 -1.95 5.46 -9.84
C TYR A 156 -1.71 3.96 -9.86
N ALA A 157 -2.80 3.20 -9.89
CA ALA A 157 -2.71 1.76 -9.97
C ALA A 157 -1.99 1.31 -11.25
N ALA A 158 -2.36 1.84 -12.42
CA ALA A 158 -1.75 1.48 -13.70
C ALA A 158 -0.24 1.76 -13.73
N VAL A 159 0.20 2.95 -13.32
CA VAL A 159 1.63 3.30 -13.31
C VAL A 159 2.41 2.37 -12.37
N ASN A 160 1.90 2.12 -11.16
CA ASN A 160 2.57 1.19 -10.24
C ASN A 160 2.58 -0.25 -10.74
N THR A 161 1.51 -0.72 -11.38
CA THR A 161 1.50 -2.04 -12.02
C THR A 161 2.59 -2.15 -13.08
N LEU A 162 2.75 -1.13 -13.93
CA LEU A 162 3.80 -1.11 -14.95
C LEU A 162 5.20 -1.05 -14.33
N CYS A 163 5.36 -0.33 -13.20
CA CYS A 163 6.61 -0.33 -12.43
C CYS A 163 6.94 -1.69 -11.80
N ILE A 164 5.95 -2.41 -11.28
CA ILE A 164 6.12 -3.77 -10.73
C ILE A 164 6.54 -4.74 -11.83
N ILE A 165 5.96 -4.61 -13.04
CA ILE A 165 6.38 -5.41 -14.20
C ILE A 165 7.83 -5.09 -14.58
N GLY A 166 8.19 -3.80 -14.59
CA GLY A 166 9.59 -3.37 -14.64
C GLY A 166 10.32 -3.61 -15.98
N THR A 167 9.60 -3.92 -17.06
CA THR A 167 10.16 -4.13 -18.40
C THR A 167 10.13 -2.85 -19.24
N GLU A 168 10.96 -2.77 -20.29
CA GLU A 168 10.90 -1.65 -21.24
C GLU A 168 9.53 -1.54 -21.92
N GLU A 169 8.90 -2.68 -22.24
CA GLU A 169 7.53 -2.73 -22.76
C GLU A 169 6.56 -2.02 -21.81
N ALA A 170 6.61 -2.33 -20.51
CA ALA A 170 5.74 -1.74 -19.51
C ALA A 170 5.95 -0.22 -19.39
N TYR A 171 7.20 0.24 -19.37
CA TYR A 171 7.48 1.67 -19.29
C TYR A 171 7.03 2.42 -20.54
N ASN A 172 7.17 1.81 -21.72
CA ASN A 172 6.76 2.40 -23.00
C ASN A 172 5.23 2.49 -23.17
N VAL A 173 4.44 1.81 -22.33
CA VAL A 173 2.98 2.02 -22.29
C VAL A 173 2.64 3.45 -21.86
N ILE A 174 3.41 4.07 -20.97
CA ILE A 174 3.05 5.37 -20.37
C ILE A 174 3.36 6.51 -21.33
N ASN A 175 2.33 7.22 -21.80
CA ASN A 175 2.51 8.49 -22.49
C ASN A 175 2.80 9.59 -21.45
N ARG A 176 4.08 9.79 -21.14
CA ARG A 176 4.54 10.73 -20.10
C ARG A 176 4.15 12.18 -20.37
N GLU A 177 4.18 12.62 -21.63
CA GLU A 177 3.82 13.99 -22.00
C GLU A 177 2.33 14.25 -21.74
N LYS A 178 1.46 13.36 -22.22
CA LYS A 178 0.02 13.47 -21.99
C LYS A 178 -0.37 13.28 -20.54
N LEU A 179 0.29 12.37 -19.84
CA LEU A 179 0.08 12.21 -18.40
C LEU A 179 0.40 13.51 -17.65
N LEU A 180 1.50 14.19 -17.99
CA LEU A 180 1.85 15.47 -17.38
C LEU A 180 0.81 16.57 -17.70
N GLU A 181 0.40 16.70 -18.96
CA GLU A 181 -0.69 17.61 -19.37
C GLU A 181 -1.97 17.36 -18.56
N TYR A 182 -2.35 16.09 -18.41
CA TYR A 182 -3.52 15.68 -17.63
C TYR A 182 -3.38 16.06 -16.17
N LEU A 183 -2.23 15.80 -15.53
CA LEU A 183 -1.99 16.20 -14.13
C LEU A 183 -2.12 17.71 -13.95
N PHE A 184 -1.55 18.52 -14.86
CA PHE A 184 -1.70 19.98 -14.80
C PHE A 184 -3.14 20.44 -14.97
N SER A 185 -3.93 19.76 -15.81
CA SER A 185 -5.34 20.09 -16.01
C SER A 185 -6.21 19.90 -14.75
N LEU A 186 -5.76 19.06 -13.81
CA LEU A 186 -6.47 18.78 -12.57
C LEU A 186 -6.05 19.69 -11.41
N LYS A 187 -4.93 20.42 -11.54
CA LYS A 187 -4.41 21.30 -10.49
C LYS A 187 -5.34 22.48 -10.23
N GLN A 188 -5.67 22.71 -8.96
CA GLN A 188 -6.49 23.83 -8.50
C GLN A 188 -5.62 24.99 -7.99
N PRO A 189 -6.16 26.23 -7.96
CA PRO A 189 -5.43 27.42 -7.48
C PRO A 189 -4.97 27.34 -6.02
N ASP A 190 -5.66 26.57 -5.18
CA ASP A 190 -5.32 26.38 -3.76
C ASP A 190 -4.23 25.32 -3.53
N GLY A 191 -3.70 24.71 -4.60
CA GLY A 191 -2.71 23.64 -4.55
C GLY A 191 -3.30 22.22 -4.44
N SER A 192 -4.61 22.09 -4.25
CA SER A 192 -5.31 20.82 -4.36
C SER A 192 -5.43 20.38 -5.82
N PHE A 193 -5.81 19.11 -6.07
CA PHE A 193 -6.19 18.66 -7.40
C PHE A 193 -7.52 17.90 -7.32
N ILE A 194 -8.30 17.99 -8.40
CA ILE A 194 -9.50 17.17 -8.60
C ILE A 194 -9.11 15.75 -9.07
N MET A 195 -9.91 14.73 -8.71
CA MET A 195 -9.60 13.33 -9.03
C MET A 195 -9.78 12.97 -10.51
N HIS A 196 -10.66 13.69 -11.19
CA HIS A 196 -10.86 13.68 -12.64
C HIS A 196 -11.55 14.99 -13.04
N ILE A 197 -11.70 15.26 -14.34
CA ILE A 197 -12.40 16.47 -14.81
C ILE A 197 -13.83 16.47 -14.27
N GLY A 198 -14.19 17.52 -13.53
CA GLY A 198 -15.50 17.66 -12.86
C GLY A 198 -15.69 16.79 -11.61
N GLY A 199 -14.63 16.14 -11.13
CA GLY A 199 -14.65 15.26 -9.96
C GLY A 199 -14.46 16.00 -8.62
N GLU A 200 -14.38 15.19 -7.57
CA GLU A 200 -14.15 15.61 -6.20
C GLU A 200 -12.69 16.03 -5.92
N VAL A 201 -12.50 16.76 -4.82
CA VAL A 201 -11.20 17.13 -4.27
C VAL A 201 -11.06 16.53 -2.87
N ASP A 202 -10.01 15.75 -2.65
CA ASP A 202 -9.61 15.30 -1.31
C ASP A 202 -8.12 14.87 -1.28
N VAL A 203 -7.65 14.47 -0.09
CA VAL A 203 -6.24 14.17 0.18
C VAL A 203 -5.69 12.94 -0.55
N ARG A 204 -6.54 12.06 -1.12
CA ARG A 204 -6.08 10.91 -1.94
C ARG A 204 -5.13 11.38 -3.04
N TYR A 205 -5.36 12.57 -3.60
CA TYR A 205 -4.49 13.18 -4.60
C TYR A 205 -3.08 13.50 -4.08
N VAL A 206 -2.93 14.01 -2.85
CA VAL A 206 -1.64 14.50 -2.30
C VAL A 206 -0.61 13.38 -2.23
N LYS A 207 -1.04 12.12 -2.14
CA LYS A 207 -0.16 10.95 -2.21
C LYS A 207 0.20 10.55 -3.64
N ASN A 208 -0.75 10.68 -4.57
CA ASN A 208 -0.61 10.19 -5.94
C ASN A 208 0.34 11.05 -6.78
N VAL A 209 0.22 12.38 -6.73
CA VAL A 209 0.98 13.28 -7.63
C VAL A 209 2.49 13.35 -7.32
N PRO A 210 2.94 13.48 -6.06
CA PRO A 210 4.34 13.32 -5.71
C PRO A 210 4.91 11.96 -6.11
N CYS A 211 4.11 10.89 -5.95
CA CYS A 211 4.50 9.54 -6.36
C CYS A 211 4.71 9.46 -7.89
N PHE A 212 3.80 10.02 -8.70
CA PHE A 212 3.98 10.10 -10.16
C PHE A 212 5.20 10.95 -10.57
N CYS A 213 5.38 12.14 -9.98
CA CYS A 213 6.50 13.01 -10.34
C CYS A 213 7.86 12.36 -10.03
N CYS A 214 7.97 11.69 -8.87
CA CYS A 214 9.17 10.94 -8.50
C CYS A 214 9.40 9.72 -9.40
N LEU A 215 8.36 8.93 -9.70
CA LEU A 215 8.48 7.72 -10.51
C LEU A 215 8.77 8.02 -11.98
N LEU A 216 8.17 9.07 -12.53
CA LEU A 216 8.32 9.42 -13.94
C LEU A 216 9.58 10.25 -14.21
N GLN A 217 10.46 10.50 -13.23
CA GLN A 217 11.65 11.35 -13.38
C GLN A 217 11.33 12.71 -14.03
N THR A 218 10.17 13.28 -13.70
CA THR A 218 9.83 14.66 -14.07
C THR A 218 10.18 15.52 -12.87
N SER A 219 11.03 16.52 -13.05
CA SER A 219 11.54 17.32 -11.93
C SER A 219 10.38 17.91 -11.11
N PHE A 220 10.41 17.68 -9.80
CA PHE A 220 9.48 18.23 -8.81
C PHE A 220 9.27 19.75 -8.99
N ALA A 221 10.32 20.45 -9.45
CA ALA A 221 10.36 21.87 -9.74
C ALA A 221 9.42 22.33 -10.88
N PHE A 222 9.04 21.46 -11.83
CA PHE A 222 8.15 21.85 -12.92
C PHE A 222 6.67 21.83 -12.50
N VAL A 223 6.28 20.94 -11.59
CA VAL A 223 4.88 20.77 -11.14
C VAL A 223 4.53 21.71 -9.97
N PHE A 224 5.53 22.13 -9.20
CA PHE A 224 5.43 23.14 -8.16
C PHE A 224 6.52 24.21 -8.37
N PRO A 225 6.28 25.24 -9.21
CA PRO A 225 7.26 26.30 -9.45
C PRO A 225 7.44 27.27 -8.26
N TRP A 226 6.72 27.06 -7.16
CA TRP A 226 6.73 27.91 -5.97
C TRP A 226 6.77 27.06 -4.71
N TYR A 227 7.94 26.50 -4.43
CA TYR A 227 8.50 26.34 -3.08
C TYR A 227 9.93 26.87 -3.11
#